data_AF-A0A255EJ51-F1
#
_entry.id   AF-A0A255EJ51-F1
#
_cell.length_a   1.000
_cell.length_b   1.000
_cell.length_c   1.000
_cell.angle_alpha   90.00
_cell.angle_beta   90.00
_cell.angle_gamma   90.00
#
_symmetry.space_group_name_H-M   'P 1'
#
loop_
_entity.id
_entity.type
_entity.pdbx_description
1 polymer ?
#
loop_
_entity_poly.entity_id
_entity_poly.type
_entity_poly.pdbx_seq_one_letter_code
_entity_poly.pdbx_strand_id
1 'polypeptide(L)'
;MLTRTARMFRVVALAVMVGVLAVPVLRASPAYACSCMPMTLDESIENADLIAEVTVHQQIGMDDYKEVYEVEVREIWKGEQTGRIQLATSSQTTACGLGAIPRGTEMRLWASGENGRYSATWCALPPGSGGPGSVTAALEHWFGQPTPAPAYEPPLSVRALGFILSPGGVVTGVAVVSGLVLGATWLLWRRANRPRPTA
;
A
#
# COMPACT_ATOMS: atom_id res chain seq x y z
N MET A 1 35.28 52.01 24.19
CA MET A 1 35.92 50.96 23.36
C MET A 1 35.75 49.54 23.93
N LEU A 2 35.70 49.32 25.26
CA LEU A 2 35.50 48.00 25.87
C LEU A 2 34.16 47.29 25.54
N THR A 3 33.13 48.01 25.12
CA THR A 3 31.81 47.43 24.80
C THR A 3 31.74 46.79 23.41
N ARG A 4 32.61 47.19 22.47
CA ARG A 4 32.69 46.61 21.12
C ARG A 4 33.40 45.27 21.11
N THR A 5 34.48 45.14 21.89
CA THR A 5 35.26 43.89 22.00
C THR A 5 34.44 42.76 22.65
N ALA A 6 33.68 43.06 23.70
CA ALA A 6 32.79 42.08 24.35
C ALA A 6 31.66 41.59 23.42
N ARG A 7 31.11 42.47 22.58
CA ARG A 7 30.07 42.12 21.61
C ARG A 7 30.63 41.25 20.47
N MET A 8 31.84 41.54 20.03
CA MET A 8 32.53 40.78 18.98
C MET A 8 32.90 39.36 19.48
N PHE A 9 33.34 39.23 20.73
CA PHE A 9 33.67 37.92 21.33
C PHE A 9 32.42 37.02 21.47
N ARG A 10 31.27 37.60 21.83
CA ARG A 10 29.99 36.86 21.90
C ARG A 10 29.53 36.36 20.53
N VAL A 11 29.68 37.15 19.48
CA VAL A 11 29.31 36.75 18.10
C VAL A 11 30.21 35.61 17.62
N VAL A 12 31.52 35.70 17.87
CA VAL A 12 32.46 34.63 17.50
C VAL A 12 32.16 33.35 18.29
N ALA A 13 31.93 33.44 19.60
CA ALA A 13 31.59 32.28 20.42
C ALA A 13 30.29 31.60 19.96
N LEU A 14 29.27 32.39 19.59
CA LEU A 14 28.00 31.86 19.10
C LEU A 14 28.15 31.23 17.71
N ALA A 15 28.95 31.83 16.82
CA ALA A 15 29.26 31.26 15.51
C ALA A 15 30.06 29.95 15.62
N VAL A 16 31.01 29.87 16.55
CA VAL A 16 31.75 28.63 16.84
C VAL A 16 30.81 27.57 17.41
N MET A 17 29.93 27.93 18.34
CA MET A 17 28.99 26.97 18.93
C MET A 17 28.00 26.43 17.87
N VAL A 18 27.44 27.30 17.02
CA VAL A 18 26.59 26.91 15.89
C VAL A 18 27.37 26.06 14.88
N GLY A 19 28.62 26.42 14.59
CA GLY A 19 29.50 25.63 13.71
C GLY A 19 29.76 24.23 14.26
N VAL A 20 30.07 24.11 15.56
CA VAL A 20 30.31 22.81 16.22
C VAL A 20 29.04 21.95 16.25
N LEU A 21 27.86 22.56 16.44
CA LEU A 21 26.58 21.84 16.42
C LEU A 21 26.10 21.46 15.02
N ALA A 22 26.50 22.18 13.97
CA ALA A 22 26.11 21.89 12.59
C ALA A 22 26.88 20.72 11.96
N VAL A 23 28.14 20.50 12.37
CA VAL A 23 28.99 19.41 11.86
C VAL A 23 28.40 18.01 12.06
N PRO A 24 27.86 17.61 13.23
CA PRO A 24 27.27 16.27 13.39
C PRO A 24 25.98 16.07 12.58
N VAL A 25 25.19 17.12 12.32
CA VAL A 25 23.97 17.02 11.50
C VAL A 25 24.31 16.73 10.03
N LEU A 26 25.43 17.27 9.53
CA LEU A 26 25.91 17.04 8.17
C LEU A 26 26.64 15.70 7.99
N ARG A 27 27.05 15.06 9.09
CA ARG A 27 27.79 13.79 9.10
C ARG A 27 27.10 12.67 9.87
N ALA A 28 25.79 12.75 10.05
CA ALA A 28 25.02 11.59 10.47
C ALA A 28 25.14 10.53 9.36
N SER A 29 26.10 9.62 9.50
CA SER A 29 26.17 8.41 8.69
C SER A 29 24.82 7.71 8.82
N PRO A 30 24.23 7.18 7.72
CA PRO A 30 23.04 6.37 7.84
C PRO A 30 23.34 5.26 8.85
N ALA A 31 22.62 5.27 9.97
CA ALA A 31 22.70 4.20 10.93
C ALA A 31 22.13 2.96 10.21
N TYR A 32 23.02 2.11 9.70
CA TYR A 32 22.66 0.78 9.22
C TYR A 32 22.33 -0.07 10.44
N ALA A 33 21.13 0.14 11.00
CA ALA A 33 20.64 -0.63 12.14
C ALA A 33 20.35 -2.08 11.74
N CYS A 34 20.11 -2.32 10.44
CA CYS A 34 19.85 -3.65 9.91
C CYS A 34 21.13 -4.33 9.44
N SER A 35 21.60 -5.25 10.26
CA SER A 35 22.66 -6.22 9.97
C SER A 35 22.07 -7.62 10.10
N CYS A 36 21.36 -8.03 9.07
CA CYS A 36 20.69 -9.33 9.09
C CYS A 36 21.68 -10.44 8.79
N MET A 37 21.61 -11.51 9.56
CA MET A 37 22.33 -12.74 9.24
C MET A 37 21.69 -13.30 7.96
N PRO A 38 22.47 -13.58 6.90
CA PRO A 38 21.93 -14.15 5.68
C PRO A 38 21.34 -15.53 5.99
N MET A 39 20.08 -15.73 5.62
CA MET A 39 19.44 -17.04 5.69
C MET A 39 19.81 -17.87 4.47
N THR A 40 19.81 -19.18 4.62
CA THR A 40 19.78 -20.11 3.50
C THR A 40 18.39 -20.13 2.86
N LEU A 41 18.28 -20.68 1.64
CA LEU A 41 16.99 -20.81 0.99
C LEU A 41 16.01 -21.67 1.79
N ASP A 42 16.49 -22.79 2.34
CA ASP A 42 15.66 -23.72 3.11
C ASP A 42 15.15 -23.04 4.39
N GLU A 43 15.99 -22.28 5.09
CA GLU A 43 15.58 -21.48 6.24
C GLU A 43 14.53 -20.41 5.85
N SER A 44 14.69 -19.72 4.72
CA SER A 44 13.67 -18.78 4.24
C SER A 44 12.35 -19.49 3.91
N ILE A 45 12.40 -20.71 3.36
CA ILE A 45 11.21 -21.52 3.04
C ILE A 45 10.49 -21.94 4.31
N GLU A 46 11.23 -22.36 5.34
CA GLU A 46 10.67 -22.76 6.62
C GLU A 46 10.01 -21.57 7.34
N ASN A 47 10.68 -20.42 7.37
CA ASN A 47 10.23 -19.23 8.12
C ASN A 47 9.12 -18.41 7.43
N ALA A 48 8.95 -18.54 6.11
CA ALA A 48 7.88 -17.84 5.41
C ALA A 48 6.54 -18.57 5.61
N ASP A 49 5.52 -17.86 6.08
CA ASP A 49 4.15 -18.37 6.13
C ASP A 49 3.47 -18.25 4.74
N LEU A 50 3.93 -17.30 3.92
CA LEU A 50 3.47 -17.08 2.55
C LEU A 50 4.65 -16.90 1.60
N ILE A 51 4.61 -17.65 0.49
CA ILE A 51 5.50 -17.50 -0.67
C ILE A 51 4.63 -17.41 -1.92
N ALA A 52 4.60 -16.24 -2.55
CA ALA A 52 3.71 -15.96 -3.67
C ALA A 52 4.26 -14.90 -4.64
N GLU A 53 3.84 -14.94 -5.90
CA GLU A 53 3.95 -13.78 -6.79
C GLU A 53 2.83 -12.80 -6.50
N VAL A 54 3.18 -11.54 -6.31
CA VAL A 54 2.22 -10.48 -5.98
C VAL A 54 2.43 -9.25 -6.85
N THR A 55 1.35 -8.48 -7.02
CA THR A 55 1.37 -7.14 -7.60
C THR A 55 0.85 -6.14 -6.57
N VAL A 56 1.61 -5.08 -6.31
CA VAL A 56 1.21 -4.04 -5.35
C VAL A 56 0.11 -3.16 -5.95
N HIS A 57 -1.05 -3.05 -5.29
CA HIS A 57 -2.14 -2.19 -5.77
C HIS A 57 -2.02 -0.76 -5.26
N GLN A 58 -1.97 -0.59 -3.94
CA GLN A 58 -1.92 0.74 -3.34
C GLN A 58 -1.49 0.64 -1.87
N GLN A 59 -0.88 1.71 -1.37
CA GLN A 59 -0.72 1.89 0.07
C GLN A 59 -2.08 2.27 0.67
N ILE A 60 -2.52 1.54 1.70
CA ILE A 60 -3.82 1.73 2.36
C ILE A 60 -3.69 2.33 3.76
N GLY A 61 -2.48 2.43 4.31
CA GLY A 61 -2.27 3.07 5.60
C GLY A 61 -0.88 2.86 6.19
N MET A 62 -0.82 3.07 7.50
CA MET A 62 0.34 2.87 8.36
C MET A 62 -0.08 2.03 9.57
N ASP A 63 0.77 1.10 9.98
CA ASP A 63 0.60 0.27 11.19
C ASP A 63 1.95 0.13 11.88
N ASP A 64 2.07 0.57 13.14
CA ASP A 64 3.32 0.58 13.93
C ASP A 64 4.57 1.01 13.13
N TYR A 65 4.49 2.17 12.49
CA TYR A 65 5.56 2.76 11.66
C TYR A 65 5.93 1.96 10.40
N LYS A 66 5.14 0.95 10.04
CA LYS A 66 5.21 0.24 8.76
C LYS A 66 4.14 0.77 7.83
N GLU A 67 4.47 0.83 6.55
CA GLU A 67 3.50 1.08 5.49
C GLU A 67 2.72 -0.19 5.23
N VAL A 68 1.40 -0.06 5.11
CA VAL A 68 0.51 -1.16 4.80
C VAL A 68 0.05 -1.01 3.35
N TYR A 69 0.29 -2.04 2.57
CA TYR A 69 -0.05 -2.14 1.16
C TYR A 69 -1.15 -3.17 0.97
N GLU A 70 -2.13 -2.85 0.13
CA GLU A 70 -2.97 -3.86 -0.47
C GLU A 70 -2.22 -4.46 -1.66
N VAL A 71 -2.04 -5.78 -1.66
CA VAL A 71 -1.36 -6.50 -2.74
C VAL A 71 -2.27 -7.58 -3.28
N GLU A 72 -2.26 -7.73 -4.61
CA GLU A 72 -2.95 -8.80 -5.31
C GLU A 72 -2.01 -9.98 -5.47
N VAL A 73 -2.49 -11.15 -5.09
CA VAL A 73 -1.76 -12.40 -5.19
C VAL A 73 -2.08 -13.04 -6.54
N ARG A 74 -1.05 -13.48 -7.27
CA ARG A 74 -1.19 -14.09 -8.61
C ARG A 74 -1.01 -15.59 -8.54
N GLU A 75 0.10 -16.02 -7.95
CA GLU A 75 0.56 -17.40 -7.91
C GLU A 75 1.10 -17.70 -6.52
N ILE A 76 0.76 -18.86 -5.95
CA ILE A 76 1.05 -19.22 -4.56
C ILE A 76 1.78 -20.55 -4.52
N TRP A 77 2.96 -20.58 -3.90
CA TRP A 77 3.69 -21.80 -3.56
C TRP A 77 3.39 -22.28 -2.14
N LYS A 78 3.28 -21.34 -1.19
CA LYS A 78 3.03 -21.63 0.23
C LYS A 78 2.12 -20.55 0.81
N GLY A 79 1.22 -20.93 1.71
CA GLY A 79 0.35 -20.02 2.47
C GLY A 79 -1.12 -20.10 2.10
N GLU A 80 -1.89 -19.11 2.57
CA GLU A 80 -3.34 -19.05 2.38
C GLU A 80 -3.74 -18.81 0.92
N GLN A 81 -4.79 -19.50 0.47
CA GLN A 81 -5.32 -19.40 -0.89
C GLN A 81 -6.23 -18.18 -1.05
N THR A 82 -5.63 -16.98 -1.03
CA THR A 82 -6.34 -15.70 -1.09
C THR A 82 -5.85 -14.84 -2.26
N GLY A 83 -6.76 -14.16 -2.96
CA GLY A 83 -6.42 -13.28 -4.10
C GLY A 83 -5.93 -11.89 -3.72
N ARG A 84 -6.15 -11.44 -2.47
CA ARG A 84 -5.61 -10.19 -1.93
C ARG A 84 -5.23 -10.35 -0.48
N ILE A 85 -4.17 -9.67 -0.09
CA ILE A 85 -3.68 -9.61 1.28
C ILE A 85 -3.21 -8.19 1.62
N GLN A 86 -2.98 -7.95 2.90
CA GLN A 86 -2.33 -6.75 3.41
C GLN A 86 -0.87 -7.07 3.70
N LEU A 87 0.04 -6.30 3.11
CA LEU A 87 1.47 -6.39 3.32
C LEU A 87 1.95 -5.20 4.16
N ALA A 88 2.47 -5.48 5.35
CA ALA A 88 3.11 -4.48 6.21
C ALA A 88 4.63 -4.55 6.09
N THR A 89 5.28 -3.45 5.72
CA THR A 89 6.75 -3.35 5.69
C THR A 89 7.21 -1.91 5.95
N SER A 90 8.44 -1.72 6.43
CA SER A 90 8.97 -0.36 6.59
C SER A 90 9.38 0.23 5.24
N SER A 91 9.11 1.52 5.02
CA SER A 91 9.69 2.24 3.87
C SER A 91 11.17 2.56 4.02
N GLN A 92 11.73 2.35 5.21
CA GLN A 92 13.14 2.57 5.48
C GLN A 92 13.88 1.23 5.39
N THR A 93 14.75 1.10 4.39
CA THR A 93 15.63 -0.07 4.24
C THR A 93 16.60 -0.22 5.40
N THR A 94 16.97 0.90 6.03
CA THR A 94 17.76 0.94 7.28
C THR A 94 17.02 0.33 8.48
N ALA A 95 15.70 0.20 8.42
CA ALA A 95 14.82 -0.45 9.40
C ALA A 95 14.33 -1.84 8.92
N CYS A 96 15.08 -2.47 8.01
CA CYS A 96 14.87 -3.85 7.53
C CYS A 96 13.65 -3.99 6.61
N GLY A 97 12.97 -2.89 6.30
CA GLY A 97 11.82 -2.92 5.42
C GLY A 97 12.20 -2.98 3.95
N LEU A 98 11.25 -3.37 3.11
CA LEU A 98 11.45 -3.51 1.67
C LEU A 98 11.62 -2.17 0.94
N GLY A 99 11.52 -1.04 1.65
CA GLY A 99 11.56 0.29 1.06
C GLY A 99 10.17 0.77 0.67
N ALA A 100 10.08 1.98 0.13
CA ALA A 100 8.84 2.46 -0.47
C ALA A 100 8.56 1.66 -1.75
N ILE A 101 7.41 1.00 -1.81
CA ILE A 101 7.03 0.11 -2.92
C ILE A 101 6.02 0.83 -3.82
N PRO A 102 6.37 1.14 -5.08
CA PRO A 102 5.43 1.75 -6.01
C PRO A 102 4.21 0.87 -6.29
N ARG A 103 3.11 1.52 -6.66
CA ARG A 103 1.96 0.84 -7.25
C ARG A 103 2.36 0.14 -8.55
N GLY A 104 1.84 -1.07 -8.75
CA GLY A 104 2.09 -1.90 -9.92
C GLY A 104 3.39 -2.68 -9.85
N THR A 105 4.17 -2.57 -8.77
CA THR A 105 5.37 -3.39 -8.60
C THR A 105 4.99 -4.86 -8.46
N GLU A 106 5.58 -5.67 -9.33
CA GLU A 106 5.50 -7.13 -9.28
C GLU A 106 6.72 -7.67 -8.54
N MET A 107 6.49 -8.58 -7.60
CA MET A 107 7.57 -9.22 -6.86
C MET A 107 7.16 -10.58 -6.31
N ARG A 108 8.17 -11.41 -6.06
CA ARG A 108 8.01 -12.60 -5.23
C ARG A 108 8.04 -12.20 -3.77
N LEU A 109 6.91 -12.35 -3.12
CA LEU A 109 6.74 -12.07 -1.71
C LEU A 109 7.13 -13.28 -0.88
N TRP A 110 8.02 -13.05 0.09
CA TRP A 110 8.32 -13.95 1.20
C TRP A 110 7.89 -13.24 2.48
N ALA A 111 6.84 -13.74 3.12
CA ALA A 111 6.23 -13.03 4.23
C ALA A 111 5.83 -13.98 5.36
N SER A 112 5.79 -13.42 6.57
CA SER A 112 5.30 -14.10 7.77
C SER A 112 4.02 -13.41 8.25
N GLY A 113 3.08 -14.19 8.74
CA GLY A 113 1.74 -13.75 9.10
C GLY A 113 0.66 -14.73 8.68
N GLU A 114 -0.59 -14.34 8.89
CA GLU A 114 -1.76 -15.19 8.69
C GLU A 114 -3.02 -14.32 8.54
N ASN A 115 -4.13 -14.94 8.18
CA ASN A 115 -5.46 -14.33 8.05
C ASN A 115 -5.47 -13.10 7.12
N GLY A 116 -4.77 -13.21 5.98
CA GLY A 116 -4.64 -12.13 5.01
C GLY A 116 -3.79 -10.94 5.46
N ARG A 117 -3.11 -11.02 6.62
CA ARG A 117 -2.22 -9.97 7.15
C ARG A 117 -0.80 -10.50 7.25
N TYR A 118 0.07 -9.96 6.43
CA TYR A 118 1.43 -10.43 6.30
C TYR A 118 2.42 -9.30 6.51
N SER A 119 3.61 -9.64 6.97
CA SER A 119 4.73 -8.72 7.08
C SER A 119 5.96 -9.27 6.37
N ALA A 120 6.72 -8.39 5.73
CA ALA A 120 7.93 -8.76 5.03
C ALA A 120 9.09 -7.80 5.33
N THR A 121 10.28 -8.36 5.34
CA THR A 121 11.54 -7.64 5.55
C THR A 121 12.56 -8.15 4.54
N TRP A 122 13.54 -7.32 4.18
CA TRP A 122 14.58 -7.79 3.26
C TRP A 122 15.48 -8.86 3.89
N CYS A 123 15.44 -8.99 5.22
CA CYS A 123 16.23 -9.95 6.00
C CYS A 123 15.71 -11.39 5.91
N ALA A 124 14.43 -11.56 5.64
CA ALA A 124 13.81 -12.88 5.44
C ALA A 124 13.94 -13.36 3.99
N LEU A 125 14.42 -12.51 3.08
CA LEU A 125 14.57 -12.85 1.68
C LEU A 125 15.72 -13.84 1.48
N PRO A 126 15.51 -14.92 0.71
CA PRO A 126 16.60 -15.82 0.41
C PRO A 126 17.65 -15.15 -0.48
N PRO A 127 18.91 -15.59 -0.40
CA PRO A 127 19.97 -15.07 -1.24
C PRO A 127 19.61 -15.24 -2.72
N GLY A 128 19.80 -14.17 -3.50
CA GLY A 128 19.49 -14.16 -4.93
C GLY A 128 18.05 -13.85 -5.29
N SER A 129 17.14 -13.63 -4.34
CA SER A 129 15.71 -13.33 -4.58
C SER A 129 15.41 -11.99 -5.26
N GLY A 130 16.43 -11.21 -5.62
CA GLY A 130 16.31 -9.83 -6.13
C GLY A 130 15.68 -9.69 -7.51
N GLY A 131 15.21 -10.79 -8.13
CA GLY A 131 14.53 -10.75 -9.41
C GLY A 131 13.53 -11.91 -9.60
N PRO A 132 12.50 -11.69 -10.44
CA PRO A 132 11.55 -12.74 -10.80
C PRO A 132 12.30 -13.90 -11.47
N GLY A 133 12.08 -15.14 -10.99
CA GLY A 133 12.69 -16.35 -11.56
C GLY A 133 13.88 -16.94 -10.79
N SER A 134 14.55 -16.16 -9.94
CA SER A 134 15.83 -16.53 -9.29
C SER A 134 15.79 -17.79 -8.42
N VAL A 135 14.65 -18.08 -7.81
CA VAL A 135 14.45 -19.23 -6.89
C VAL A 135 13.33 -20.17 -7.34
N THR A 136 12.82 -20.02 -8.57
CA THR A 136 11.64 -20.75 -9.04
C THR A 136 11.87 -22.26 -9.07
N ALA A 137 12.99 -22.73 -9.65
CA ALA A 137 13.27 -24.15 -9.74
C ALA A 137 13.37 -24.83 -8.35
N ALA A 138 13.87 -24.11 -7.36
CA ALA A 138 13.95 -24.62 -5.99
C ALA A 138 12.55 -24.65 -5.34
N LEU A 139 11.73 -23.61 -5.52
CA LEU A 139 10.34 -23.64 -5.07
C LEU A 139 9.52 -24.76 -5.73
N GLU A 140 9.76 -25.00 -7.02
CA GLU A 140 9.14 -26.12 -7.75
C GLU A 140 9.61 -27.48 -7.24
N HIS A 141 10.86 -27.59 -6.80
CA HIS A 141 11.36 -28.80 -6.16
C HIS A 141 10.68 -29.05 -4.80
N TRP A 142 10.45 -28.00 -4.01
CA TRP A 142 9.85 -28.09 -2.67
C TRP A 142 8.32 -28.26 -2.69
N PHE A 143 7.63 -27.49 -3.52
CA PHE A 143 6.16 -27.37 -3.51
C PHE A 143 5.49 -27.84 -4.82
N GLY A 144 6.25 -28.03 -5.89
CA GLY A 144 5.71 -28.20 -7.23
C GLY A 144 5.35 -26.87 -7.89
N GLN A 145 4.50 -26.95 -8.92
CA GLN A 145 4.03 -25.76 -9.64
C GLN A 145 3.19 -24.87 -8.71
N PRO A 146 3.31 -23.53 -8.81
CA PRO A 146 2.48 -22.65 -8.03
C PRO A 146 1.00 -22.81 -8.41
N THR A 147 0.14 -22.65 -7.40
CA THR A 147 -1.30 -22.59 -7.58
C THR A 147 -1.74 -21.17 -7.93
N PRO A 148 -2.56 -20.95 -8.98
CA PRO A 148 -3.16 -19.66 -9.24
C PRO A 148 -4.03 -19.21 -8.06
N ALA A 149 -3.84 -17.98 -7.61
CA ALA A 149 -4.67 -17.42 -6.56
C ALA A 149 -6.12 -17.26 -7.05
N PRO A 150 -7.12 -17.41 -6.18
CA PRO A 150 -8.51 -17.17 -6.56
C PRO A 150 -8.68 -15.71 -6.98
N ALA A 151 -9.49 -15.48 -8.02
CA ALA A 151 -9.79 -14.13 -8.47
C ALA A 151 -10.40 -13.32 -7.32
N TYR A 152 -9.87 -12.12 -7.09
CA TYR A 152 -10.46 -11.21 -6.11
C TYR A 152 -11.77 -10.64 -6.65
N GLU A 153 -12.88 -10.96 -5.97
CA GLU A 153 -14.15 -10.29 -6.19
C GLU A 153 -14.29 -9.13 -5.19
N PRO A 154 -14.33 -7.86 -5.66
CA PRO A 154 -14.57 -6.74 -4.76
C PRO A 154 -15.94 -6.85 -4.10
N PRO A 155 -16.08 -6.41 -2.84
CA PRO A 155 -17.37 -6.40 -2.18
C PRO A 155 -18.38 -5.57 -2.99
N LEU A 156 -19.65 -6.01 -3.00
CA LEU A 156 -20.73 -5.40 -3.79
C LEU A 156 -20.87 -3.89 -3.55
N SER A 157 -20.57 -3.40 -2.35
CA SER A 157 -20.60 -1.98 -2.00
C SER A 157 -19.59 -1.16 -2.80
N VAL A 158 -18.35 -1.63 -2.93
CA VAL A 158 -17.29 -0.97 -3.70
C VAL A 158 -17.61 -1.02 -5.19
N ARG A 159 -18.17 -2.15 -5.66
CA ARG A 159 -18.64 -2.30 -7.05
C ARG A 159 -19.78 -1.33 -7.37
N ALA A 160 -20.75 -1.17 -6.48
CA ALA A 160 -21.87 -0.25 -6.64
C ALA A 160 -21.41 1.22 -6.66
N LEU A 161 -20.49 1.61 -5.78
CA LEU A 161 -19.89 2.95 -5.77
C LEU A 161 -19.14 3.23 -7.09
N GLY A 162 -18.35 2.27 -7.57
CA GLY A 162 -17.67 2.38 -8.87
C GLY A 162 -18.65 2.58 -10.03
N PHE A 163 -19.80 1.90 -10.00
CA PHE A 163 -20.85 2.11 -10.99
C PHE A 163 -21.47 3.52 -10.88
N ILE A 164 -21.85 3.96 -9.67
CA ILE A 164 -22.47 5.27 -9.43
C ILE A 164 -21.55 6.42 -9.87
N LEU A 165 -20.26 6.32 -9.58
CA LEU A 165 -19.26 7.35 -9.89
C LEU A 165 -18.75 7.28 -11.33
N SER A 166 -19.11 6.25 -12.09
CA SER A 166 -18.78 6.16 -13.51
C SER A 166 -19.62 7.12 -14.36
N PRO A 167 -19.15 7.53 -15.55
CA PRO A 167 -19.96 8.35 -16.47
C PRO A 167 -21.32 7.72 -16.79
N GLY A 168 -21.39 6.39 -16.89
CA GLY A 168 -22.64 5.66 -17.12
C GLY A 168 -23.60 5.72 -15.91
N GLY A 169 -23.06 5.66 -14.69
CA GLY A 169 -23.82 5.83 -13.45
C GLY A 169 -24.42 7.22 -13.31
N VAL A 170 -23.66 8.26 -13.69
CA VAL A 170 -24.15 9.64 -13.67
C VAL A 170 -25.28 9.83 -14.68
N VAL A 171 -25.13 9.34 -15.91
CA VAL A 171 -26.18 9.44 -16.95
C VAL A 171 -27.46 8.72 -16.52
N THR A 172 -27.34 7.50 -15.99
CA THR A 172 -28.49 6.74 -15.49
C THR A 172 -29.16 7.41 -14.30
N GLY A 173 -28.39 7.92 -13.34
CA GLY A 173 -28.91 8.70 -12.21
C GLY A 173 -29.68 9.94 -12.65
N VAL A 174 -29.12 10.72 -13.59
CA VAL A 174 -29.78 11.93 -14.12
C VAL A 174 -31.07 11.57 -14.86
N ALA A 175 -31.07 10.51 -15.69
CA ALA A 175 -32.25 10.07 -16.42
C ALA A 175 -33.41 9.66 -15.49
N VAL A 176 -33.11 8.96 -14.40
CA VAL A 176 -34.12 8.54 -13.41
C VAL A 176 -34.71 9.76 -12.69
N VAL A 177 -33.86 10.68 -12.22
CA VAL A 177 -34.31 11.89 -11.52
C VAL A 177 -35.16 12.78 -12.44
N SER A 178 -34.70 13.02 -13.67
CA SER A 178 -35.44 13.83 -14.63
C SER A 178 -36.76 13.18 -15.05
N GLY A 179 -36.80 11.86 -15.22
CA GLY A 179 -38.04 11.10 -15.45
C GLY A 179 -39.05 11.24 -14.29
N LEU A 180 -38.59 11.17 -13.04
CA LEU A 180 -39.44 11.35 -11.86
C LEU A 180 -39.99 12.78 -11.75
N VAL A 181 -39.15 13.79 -12.00
CA VAL A 181 -39.56 15.20 -11.98
C VAL A 181 -40.58 15.49 -13.08
N LEU A 182 -40.32 15.02 -14.31
CA LEU A 182 -41.25 15.17 -15.44
C LEU A 182 -42.57 14.42 -15.20
N GLY A 183 -42.53 13.22 -14.64
CA GLY A 183 -43.73 12.45 -14.27
C GLY A 183 -44.56 13.15 -13.18
N ALA A 184 -43.90 13.66 -12.14
CA ALA A 184 -44.56 14.38 -11.05
C ALA A 184 -45.19 15.70 -11.53
N THR A 185 -44.45 16.49 -12.31
CA THR A 185 -44.95 17.74 -12.89
C THR A 185 -46.13 17.50 -13.83
N TRP A 186 -46.05 16.47 -14.68
CA TRP A 186 -47.16 16.09 -15.56
C TRP A 186 -48.41 15.64 -14.77
N LEU A 187 -48.23 14.84 -13.72
CA LEU A 187 -49.32 14.42 -12.83
C LEU A 187 -49.99 15.60 -12.12
N LEU A 188 -49.20 16.55 -11.62
CA LEU A 188 -49.70 17.76 -10.98
C LEU A 188 -50.47 18.66 -11.96
N TRP A 189 -49.91 18.88 -13.15
CA TRP A 189 -50.57 19.64 -14.22
C TRP A 189 -51.89 18.99 -14.63
N ARG A 190 -51.89 17.67 -14.82
CA ARG A 190 -53.10 16.91 -15.17
C ARG A 190 -54.16 16.98 -14.08
N ARG A 191 -53.77 17.00 -12.80
CA ARG A 191 -54.72 17.19 -11.68
C ARG A 191 -55.30 18.59 -11.63
N ALA A 192 -54.50 19.62 -11.90
CA ALA A 192 -54.94 21.02 -11.89
C ALA A 192 -55.92 21.34 -13.03
N ASN A 193 -55.72 20.73 -14.20
CA ASN A 193 -56.53 20.97 -15.40
C ASN A 193 -57.73 20.01 -15.58
N ARG A 194 -58.11 19.22 -14.55
CA ARG A 194 -59.35 18.42 -14.67
C ARG A 194 -60.57 19.37 -14.66
N PRO A 195 -61.40 19.38 -15.71
CA PRO A 195 -62.61 20.19 -15.72
C PRO A 195 -63.51 19.73 -14.58
N ARG A 196 -63.98 20.69 -13.77
CA ARG A 196 -64.98 20.42 -12.74
C ARG A 196 -66.28 20.02 -13.45
N PRO A 197 -66.94 18.92 -13.04
CA PRO A 197 -68.25 18.58 -13.60
C PRO A 197 -69.20 19.75 -13.34
N THR A 198 -69.68 20.38 -14.41
CA THR A 198 -70.75 21.38 -14.36
C THR A 198 -72.02 20.63 -13.96
N ALA A 199 -72.51 20.91 -12.76
CA ALA A 199 -73.82 20.50 -12.28
C ALA A 199 -74.94 21.30 -12.99
#